data_AF-A0A917WR58-F1
#
_entry.id   AF-A0A917WR58-F1
#
_cell.length_a   1.000
_cell.length_b   1.000
_cell.length_c   1.000
_cell.angle_alpha   90.00
_cell.angle_beta   90.00
_cell.angle_gamma   90.00
#
_symmetry.space_group_name_H-M   'P 1'
#
loop_
_entity.id
_entity.type
_entity.pdbx_description
1 polymer ?
#
loop_
_entity_poly.entity_id
_entity_poly.type
_entity_poly.pdbx_seq_one_letter_code
_entity_poly.pdbx_strand_id
1 'polypeptide(L)'
;MGELITLASRRSGPAGPTLATATDAYLDAHISAGAWSAGTAVKYRQTLTALTTPPRRRADAPCLPPRAALADLDTNTGRAELREVFDDRFGSLAPTTRTRHQATLSSAVTWWRGRGWLHTDPTDGWVRPKITVDRTRALTRSQVAAALGLDVDLRERTLRQLLYDTAARASEILNLNIEDLDLANKRAKVVGKGGDEEWVHWSTRTAHLLPRLIASRRRGPLFLAGRLPTRAVPTADLCPETGRARLSYRRAEEQFEADTRALAHPDASPEELADLDGWTLHQLRHSALTHEAEDGTNTPLLLARSRHASMRSLERYARPGPDAVAAHVARRDPDARRKRP
;
A
#
# COMPACT_ATOMS: atom_id res chain seq x y z
N MET A 1 56.49 -26.74 -29.86
CA MET A 1 55.87 -25.93 -30.93
C MET A 1 54.60 -26.63 -31.36
N GLY A 2 53.43 -26.02 -31.11
CA GLY A 2 52.16 -26.36 -31.76
C GLY A 2 51.19 -27.23 -30.94
N GLU A 3 50.56 -26.66 -29.91
CA GLU A 3 49.28 -27.16 -29.41
C GLU A 3 48.14 -26.27 -29.93
N LEU A 4 47.37 -26.84 -30.86
CA LEU A 4 46.10 -26.33 -31.34
C LEU A 4 45.05 -26.54 -30.24
N ILE A 5 44.82 -25.51 -29.41
CA ILE A 5 43.66 -25.46 -28.52
C ILE A 5 42.50 -24.77 -29.25
N THR A 6 41.56 -25.62 -29.62
CA THR A 6 40.19 -25.41 -30.07
C THR A 6 39.53 -24.14 -29.53
N LEU A 7 39.32 -23.16 -30.42
CA LEU A 7 38.36 -22.07 -30.24
C LEU A 7 36.97 -22.69 -30.08
N ALA A 8 36.44 -22.62 -28.86
CA ALA A 8 35.04 -22.90 -28.58
C ALA A 8 34.16 -21.96 -29.41
N SER A 9 33.56 -22.53 -30.45
CA SER A 9 32.54 -21.94 -31.28
C SER A 9 31.44 -21.32 -30.42
N ARG A 10 31.35 -19.99 -30.43
CA ARG A 10 30.15 -19.27 -30.00
C ARG A 10 29.01 -19.78 -30.87
N ARG A 11 28.15 -20.64 -30.32
CA ARG A 11 26.88 -20.99 -30.96
C ARG A 11 26.02 -19.74 -30.99
N SER A 12 26.00 -19.06 -32.13
CA SER A 12 25.04 -18.00 -32.46
C SER A 12 23.65 -18.61 -32.54
N GLY A 13 22.94 -18.66 -31.40
CA GLY A 13 21.48 -18.71 -31.39
C GLY A 13 20.90 -17.43 -32.01
N PRO A 14 19.59 -17.41 -32.35
CA PRO A 14 18.95 -16.18 -32.85
C PRO A 14 19.25 -15.04 -31.88
N ALA A 15 19.60 -13.86 -32.41
CA ALA A 15 19.91 -12.68 -31.61
C ALA A 15 18.76 -12.43 -30.63
N GLY A 16 18.96 -12.81 -29.37
CA GLY A 16 17.96 -12.65 -28.31
C GLY A 16 17.69 -11.16 -28.09
N PRO A 17 16.59 -10.82 -27.40
CA PRO A 17 16.30 -9.43 -27.12
C PRO A 17 17.40 -8.82 -26.25
N THR A 18 17.56 -7.51 -26.37
CA THR A 18 18.35 -6.75 -25.40
C THR A 18 17.61 -6.68 -24.06
N LEU A 19 18.31 -6.39 -22.98
CA LEU A 19 17.70 -6.21 -21.66
C LEU A 19 16.59 -5.14 -21.67
N ALA A 20 16.78 -4.03 -22.38
CA ALA A 20 15.76 -2.99 -22.53
C ALA A 20 14.52 -3.48 -23.27
N THR A 21 14.69 -4.08 -24.45
CA THR A 21 13.56 -4.58 -25.26
C THR A 21 12.81 -5.72 -24.56
N ALA A 22 13.52 -6.57 -23.81
CA ALA A 22 12.90 -7.60 -23.00
C ALA A 22 12.12 -7.05 -21.80
N THR A 23 12.61 -5.96 -21.21
CA THR A 23 11.91 -5.23 -20.13
C THR A 23 10.64 -4.58 -20.66
N ASP A 24 10.71 -3.88 -21.79
CA ASP A 24 9.53 -3.26 -22.41
C ASP A 24 8.50 -4.31 -22.82
N ALA A 25 8.92 -5.40 -23.46
CA ALA A 25 8.03 -6.51 -23.80
C ALA A 25 7.35 -7.14 -22.57
N TYR A 26 8.06 -7.25 -21.45
CA TYR A 26 7.50 -7.74 -20.19
C TYR A 26 6.42 -6.81 -19.64
N LEU A 27 6.70 -5.51 -19.62
CA LEU A 27 5.76 -4.51 -19.13
C LEU A 27 4.52 -4.44 -20.04
N ASP A 28 4.72 -4.39 -21.35
CA ASP A 28 3.64 -4.25 -22.33
C ASP A 28 2.72 -5.47 -22.34
N ALA A 29 3.26 -6.68 -22.21
CA ALA A 29 2.44 -7.89 -22.14
C ALA A 29 1.51 -7.90 -20.92
N HIS A 30 1.99 -7.46 -19.75
CA HIS A 30 1.16 -7.45 -18.54
C HIS A 30 0.18 -6.28 -18.49
N ILE A 31 0.56 -5.12 -19.05
CA ILE A 31 -0.33 -3.97 -19.18
C ILE A 31 -1.46 -4.30 -20.17
N SER A 32 -1.13 -4.83 -21.34
CA SER A 32 -2.10 -5.13 -22.42
C SER A 32 -3.05 -6.25 -22.04
N ALA A 33 -2.59 -7.23 -21.26
CA ALA A 33 -3.44 -8.30 -20.73
C ALA A 33 -4.39 -7.83 -19.60
N GLY A 34 -4.32 -6.57 -19.17
CA GLY A 34 -5.09 -6.08 -18.02
C GLY A 34 -4.67 -6.72 -16.69
N ALA A 35 -3.53 -7.40 -16.65
CA ALA A 35 -3.09 -8.15 -15.47
C ALA A 35 -2.66 -7.23 -14.31
N TRP A 36 -2.27 -6.00 -14.60
CA TRP A 36 -1.81 -5.02 -13.61
C TRP A 36 -2.62 -3.73 -13.63
N SER A 37 -2.81 -3.15 -12.44
CA SER A 37 -3.22 -1.75 -12.35
C SER A 37 -2.09 -0.82 -12.81
N ALA A 38 -2.46 0.39 -13.24
CA ALA A 38 -1.50 1.41 -13.68
C ALA A 38 -0.40 1.68 -12.65
N GLY A 39 -0.74 1.73 -11.36
CA GLY A 39 0.24 1.93 -10.28
C GLY A 39 1.22 0.77 -10.11
N THR A 40 0.79 -0.47 -10.34
CA THR A 40 1.68 -1.64 -10.34
C THR A 40 2.65 -1.58 -11.50
N ALA A 41 2.15 -1.25 -12.70
CA ALA A 41 2.97 -1.10 -13.90
C ALA A 41 4.08 -0.04 -13.72
N VAL A 42 3.74 1.13 -13.14
CA VAL A 42 4.72 2.18 -12.83
C VAL A 42 5.83 1.67 -11.90
N LYS A 43 5.48 0.96 -10.83
CA LYS A 43 6.46 0.43 -9.86
C LYS A 43 7.37 -0.63 -10.48
N TYR A 44 6.82 -1.48 -11.35
CA TYR A 44 7.58 -2.51 -12.04
C TYR A 44 8.56 -1.88 -13.02
N ARG A 45 8.09 -0.93 -13.84
CA ARG A 45 8.92 -0.14 -14.75
C ARG A 45 10.06 0.57 -14.01
N GLN A 46 9.76 1.30 -12.94
CA GLN A 46 10.77 1.98 -12.11
C GLN A 46 11.86 1.03 -11.61
N THR A 47 11.49 -0.18 -11.21
CA THR A 47 12.46 -1.16 -10.70
C THR A 47 13.38 -1.67 -11.80
N LEU A 48 12.81 -2.07 -12.93
CA LEU A 48 13.58 -2.69 -14.03
C LEU A 48 14.45 -1.66 -14.74
N THR A 49 13.91 -0.46 -15.02
CA THR A 49 14.69 0.64 -15.62
C THR A 49 15.82 1.11 -14.70
N ALA A 50 15.64 1.03 -13.38
CA ALA A 50 16.70 1.37 -12.44
C ALA A 50 17.92 0.41 -12.56
N LEU A 51 17.76 -0.80 -13.07
CA LEU A 51 18.90 -1.71 -13.31
C LEU A 51 19.70 -1.31 -14.56
N THR A 52 19.09 -0.57 -15.49
CA THR A 52 19.70 -0.20 -16.78
C THR A 52 20.03 1.29 -16.90
N THR A 53 19.72 2.09 -15.88
CA THR A 53 19.88 3.55 -15.92
C THR A 53 20.46 4.04 -14.61
N PRO A 54 21.64 4.69 -14.62
CA PRO A 54 22.29 5.16 -13.40
C PRO A 54 21.43 6.23 -12.69
N PRO A 55 21.56 6.39 -11.36
CA PRO A 55 20.90 7.48 -10.64
C PRO A 55 21.37 8.83 -11.18
N ARG A 56 20.44 9.79 -11.31
CA ARG A 56 20.77 11.15 -11.80
C ARG A 56 21.90 11.84 -11.01
N ARG A 57 22.04 11.53 -9.72
CA ARG A 57 23.04 12.13 -8.82
C ARG A 57 24.37 11.35 -8.77
N ARG A 58 24.45 10.19 -9.43
CA ARG A 58 25.62 9.29 -9.39
C ARG A 58 25.77 8.59 -10.75
N ALA A 59 26.28 9.34 -11.73
CA ALA A 59 26.36 8.88 -13.13
C ALA A 59 27.35 7.71 -13.31
N ASP A 60 28.30 7.59 -12.39
CA ASP A 60 29.32 6.54 -12.25
C ASP A 60 28.80 5.26 -11.58
N ALA A 61 27.54 5.24 -11.13
CA ALA A 61 26.93 4.04 -10.56
C ALA A 61 26.96 2.86 -11.53
N PRO A 62 27.20 1.62 -11.04
CA PRO A 62 27.10 0.45 -11.89
C PRO A 62 25.66 0.31 -12.40
N CYS A 63 25.53 0.01 -13.69
CA CYS A 63 24.27 -0.30 -14.33
C CYS A 63 24.50 -1.28 -15.47
N LEU A 64 23.50 -2.10 -15.77
CA LEU A 64 23.55 -3.01 -16.90
C LEU A 64 23.35 -2.20 -18.20
N PRO A 65 24.15 -2.44 -19.26
CA PRO A 65 23.95 -1.75 -20.52
C PRO A 65 22.55 -2.05 -21.08
N PRO A 66 21.73 -1.04 -21.43
CA PRO A 66 20.39 -1.28 -21.99
C PRO A 66 20.39 -2.15 -23.25
N ARG A 67 21.50 -2.08 -24.02
CA ARG A 67 21.72 -2.83 -25.26
C ARG A 67 22.44 -4.17 -25.05
N ALA A 68 22.81 -4.54 -23.82
CA ALA A 68 23.37 -5.86 -23.54
C ALA A 68 22.37 -6.95 -23.92
N ALA A 69 22.87 -8.09 -24.40
CA ALA A 69 22.01 -9.21 -24.74
C ALA A 69 21.43 -9.77 -23.44
N LEU A 70 20.12 -10.03 -23.40
CA LEU A 70 19.51 -10.58 -22.18
C LEU A 70 20.16 -11.92 -21.77
N ALA A 71 20.55 -12.73 -22.76
CA ALA A 71 21.24 -14.00 -22.56
C ALA A 71 22.59 -13.87 -21.82
N ASP A 72 23.20 -12.67 -21.77
CA ASP A 72 24.44 -12.46 -21.00
C ASP A 72 24.21 -12.71 -19.50
N LEU A 73 22.96 -12.56 -19.01
CA LEU A 73 22.59 -12.91 -17.64
C LEU A 73 22.65 -14.41 -17.32
N ASP A 74 22.71 -15.30 -18.34
CA ASP A 74 22.94 -16.74 -18.13
C ASP A 74 24.42 -17.07 -17.84
N THR A 75 25.32 -16.11 -18.03
CA THR A 75 26.75 -16.27 -17.72
C THR A 75 27.04 -15.98 -16.26
N ASN A 76 28.12 -16.54 -15.72
CA ASN A 76 28.56 -16.21 -14.35
C ASN A 76 28.88 -14.73 -14.18
N THR A 77 29.47 -14.10 -15.21
CA THR A 77 29.79 -12.67 -15.23
C THR A 77 28.51 -11.83 -15.18
N GLY A 78 27.55 -12.08 -16.07
CA GLY A 78 26.29 -11.34 -16.08
C GLY A 78 25.46 -11.53 -14.81
N ARG A 79 25.50 -12.72 -14.19
CA ARG A 79 24.91 -12.95 -12.85
C ARG A 79 25.56 -12.09 -11.78
N ALA A 80 26.89 -12.00 -11.77
CA ALA A 80 27.63 -11.20 -10.80
C ALA A 80 27.35 -9.70 -10.99
N GLU A 81 27.37 -9.20 -12.23
CA GLU A 81 27.06 -7.81 -12.58
C GLU A 81 25.62 -7.44 -12.18
N LEU A 82 24.63 -8.30 -12.49
CA LEU A 82 23.24 -8.06 -12.08
C LEU A 82 23.12 -7.94 -10.56
N ARG A 83 23.82 -8.80 -9.82
CA ARG A 83 23.79 -8.75 -8.36
C ARG A 83 24.45 -7.49 -7.81
N GLU A 84 25.61 -7.10 -8.34
CA GLU A 84 26.31 -5.87 -7.97
C GLU A 84 25.42 -4.64 -8.20
N VAL A 85 24.84 -4.52 -9.39
CA VAL A 85 23.91 -3.43 -9.72
C VAL A 85 22.69 -3.45 -8.80
N PHE A 86 22.11 -4.62 -8.53
CA PHE A 86 20.93 -4.72 -7.67
C PHE A 86 21.24 -4.30 -6.22
N ASP A 87 22.34 -4.79 -5.65
CA ASP A 87 22.74 -4.49 -4.27
C ASP A 87 23.18 -3.02 -4.13
N ASP A 88 23.85 -2.45 -5.13
CA ASP A 88 24.16 -1.02 -5.14
C ASP A 88 22.88 -0.15 -5.15
N ARG A 89 21.89 -0.53 -5.95
CA ARG A 89 20.67 0.27 -6.15
C ARG A 89 19.66 0.12 -5.04
N PHE A 90 19.56 -1.06 -4.44
CA PHE A 90 18.48 -1.40 -3.53
C PHE A 90 18.97 -1.97 -2.19
N GLY A 91 20.28 -2.15 -1.99
CA GLY A 91 20.85 -2.79 -0.80
C GLY A 91 20.64 -2.01 0.49
N SER A 92 20.70 -0.67 0.42
CA SER A 92 20.49 0.23 1.57
C SER A 92 19.01 0.53 1.86
N LEU A 93 18.08 0.03 1.05
CA LEU A 93 16.65 0.26 1.25
C LEU A 93 16.10 -0.61 2.39
N ALA A 94 14.99 -0.15 2.98
CA ALA A 94 14.25 -0.92 3.97
C ALA A 94 13.97 -2.37 3.49
N PRO A 95 14.03 -3.39 4.37
CA PRO A 95 13.90 -4.80 3.99
C PRO A 95 12.66 -5.12 3.14
N THR A 96 11.52 -4.50 3.46
CA THR A 96 10.26 -4.63 2.73
C THR A 96 10.35 -4.07 1.31
N THR A 97 10.98 -2.90 1.15
CA THR A 97 11.19 -2.23 -0.13
C THR A 97 12.17 -3.00 -1.00
N ARG A 98 13.31 -3.45 -0.45
CA ARG A 98 14.29 -4.28 -1.16
C ARG A 98 13.66 -5.60 -1.63
N THR A 99 12.93 -6.29 -0.75
CA THR A 99 12.23 -7.55 -1.09
C THR A 99 11.22 -7.35 -2.22
N ARG A 100 10.52 -6.21 -2.26
CA ARG A 100 9.62 -5.85 -3.37
C ARG A 100 10.38 -5.70 -4.69
N HIS A 101 11.52 -5.01 -4.69
CA HIS A 101 12.33 -4.86 -5.90
C HIS A 101 12.87 -6.23 -6.38
N GLN A 102 13.31 -7.09 -5.45
CA GLN A 102 13.74 -8.45 -5.78
C GLN A 102 12.59 -9.27 -6.37
N ALA A 103 11.39 -9.19 -5.78
CA ALA A 103 10.21 -9.89 -6.29
C ALA A 103 9.83 -9.42 -7.72
N THR A 104 9.93 -8.12 -8.01
CA THR A 104 9.74 -7.59 -9.37
C THR A 104 10.72 -8.19 -10.36
N LEU A 105 12.02 -8.24 -9.99
CA LEU A 105 13.06 -8.80 -10.84
C LEU A 105 12.85 -10.30 -11.06
N SER A 106 12.60 -11.07 -10.00
CA SER A 106 12.31 -12.51 -10.13
C SER A 106 11.07 -12.78 -10.99
N SER A 107 10.04 -11.92 -10.94
CA SER A 107 8.86 -12.01 -11.81
C SER A 107 9.21 -11.78 -13.28
N ALA A 108 10.04 -10.77 -13.58
CA ALA A 108 10.52 -10.52 -14.94
C ALA A 108 11.38 -11.68 -15.46
N VAL A 109 12.32 -12.17 -14.64
CA VAL A 109 13.17 -13.34 -14.96
C VAL A 109 12.33 -14.57 -15.25
N THR A 110 11.35 -14.87 -14.40
CA THR A 110 10.43 -16.02 -14.61
C THR A 110 9.74 -15.92 -15.97
N TRP A 111 9.27 -14.73 -16.33
CA TRP A 111 8.60 -14.50 -17.60
C TRP A 111 9.57 -14.54 -18.81
N TRP A 112 10.79 -14.03 -18.66
CA TRP A 112 11.84 -14.12 -19.69
C TRP A 112 12.26 -15.57 -19.95
N ARG A 113 12.37 -16.39 -18.89
CA ARG A 113 12.61 -17.83 -18.99
C ARG A 113 11.44 -18.55 -19.66
N GLY A 114 10.21 -18.16 -19.35
CA GLY A 114 9.01 -18.68 -20.03
C GLY A 114 8.98 -18.42 -21.54
N ARG A 115 9.69 -17.39 -22.02
CA ARG A 115 9.91 -17.14 -23.46
C ARG A 115 11.13 -17.85 -24.06
N GLY A 116 11.91 -18.54 -23.25
CA GLY A 116 13.17 -19.13 -23.65
C GLY A 116 14.28 -18.11 -23.92
N TRP A 117 14.16 -16.87 -23.43
CA TRP A 117 15.20 -15.85 -23.58
C TRP A 117 16.31 -15.96 -22.51
N LEU A 118 16.02 -16.68 -21.43
CA LEU A 118 16.95 -17.08 -20.40
C LEU A 118 16.77 -18.57 -20.12
N HIS A 119 17.87 -19.27 -19.86
CA HIS A 119 17.86 -20.69 -19.52
C HIS A 119 17.99 -20.91 -18.00
N THR A 120 18.72 -20.03 -17.32
CA THR A 120 18.95 -20.06 -15.87
C THR A 120 18.21 -18.93 -15.16
N ASP A 121 18.07 -19.03 -13.83
CA ASP A 121 17.59 -17.91 -13.00
C ASP A 121 18.82 -17.15 -12.46
N PRO A 122 19.12 -15.94 -12.96
CA PRO A 122 20.24 -15.15 -12.46
C PRO A 122 20.02 -14.61 -11.03
N THR A 123 18.81 -14.76 -10.49
CA THR A 123 18.46 -14.43 -9.10
C THR A 123 18.47 -15.65 -8.17
N ASP A 124 18.85 -16.83 -8.66
CA ASP A 124 18.95 -18.02 -7.83
C ASP A 124 19.97 -17.82 -6.69
N GLY A 125 19.66 -18.38 -5.52
CA GLY A 125 20.47 -18.21 -4.31
C GLY A 125 20.39 -16.82 -3.65
N TRP A 126 19.62 -15.87 -4.18
CA TRP A 126 19.50 -14.55 -3.54
C TRP A 126 18.68 -14.61 -2.25
N VAL A 127 19.35 -14.41 -1.11
CA VAL A 127 18.71 -14.37 0.21
C VAL A 127 17.79 -13.14 0.32
N ARG A 128 16.51 -13.38 0.59
CA ARG A 128 15.56 -12.31 0.91
C ARG A 128 15.78 -11.82 2.35
N PRO A 129 15.88 -10.50 2.59
CA PRO A 129 15.95 -9.97 3.94
C PRO A 129 14.77 -10.45 4.80
N LYS A 130 15.04 -10.77 6.06
CA LYS A 130 13.98 -11.09 7.02
C LYS A 130 13.14 -9.83 7.27
N ILE A 131 11.86 -9.88 6.90
CA ILE A 131 10.92 -8.80 7.19
C ILE A 131 10.37 -9.04 8.59
N THR A 132 10.71 -8.16 9.53
CA THR A 132 10.01 -8.06 10.81
C THR A 132 8.70 -7.32 10.58
N VAL A 133 7.59 -7.87 11.08
CA VAL A 133 6.31 -7.16 11.05
C VAL A 133 6.39 -6.03 12.06
N ASP A 134 6.33 -4.80 11.59
CA ASP A 134 6.29 -3.62 12.45
C ASP A 134 4.95 -3.57 13.21
N ARG A 135 5.06 -3.59 14.54
CA ARG A 135 3.95 -3.69 15.50
C ARG A 135 3.55 -2.33 16.08
N THR A 136 4.30 -1.26 15.83
CA THR A 136 4.08 0.07 16.43
C THR A 136 3.07 0.92 15.66
N ARG A 137 2.55 0.40 14.54
CA ARG A 137 1.66 1.18 13.65
C ARG A 137 0.26 1.40 14.20
N ALA A 138 -0.19 0.60 15.16
CA ALA A 138 -1.47 0.84 15.83
C ALA A 138 -1.31 1.91 16.90
N LEU A 139 -2.03 3.03 16.74
CA LEU A 139 -2.25 4.00 17.81
C LEU A 139 -3.08 3.36 18.92
N THR A 140 -2.79 3.71 20.18
CA THR A 140 -3.58 3.28 21.34
C THR A 140 -5.00 3.88 21.30
N ARG A 141 -5.93 3.33 22.09
CA ARG A 141 -7.31 3.84 22.18
C ARG A 141 -7.37 5.30 22.63
N SER A 142 -6.50 5.71 23.56
CA SER A 142 -6.42 7.10 24.03
C SER A 142 -5.90 8.03 22.94
N GLN A 143 -4.87 7.61 22.18
CA GLN A 143 -4.35 8.35 21.03
C GLN A 143 -5.40 8.51 19.92
N VAL A 144 -6.13 7.43 19.59
CA VAL A 144 -7.25 7.51 18.64
C VAL A 144 -8.33 8.46 19.14
N ALA A 145 -8.74 8.35 20.41
CA ALA A 145 -9.74 9.22 20.99
C ALA A 145 -9.32 10.70 20.92
N ALA A 146 -8.04 11.01 21.19
CA ALA A 146 -7.48 12.34 21.04
C ALA A 146 -7.52 12.82 19.57
N ALA A 147 -7.06 12.01 18.62
CA ALA A 147 -7.08 12.36 17.19
C ALA A 147 -8.49 12.62 16.65
N LEU A 148 -9.47 11.83 17.08
CA LEU A 148 -10.88 11.97 16.69
C LEU A 148 -11.58 13.12 17.43
N GLY A 149 -11.06 13.52 18.59
CA GLY A 149 -11.58 14.59 19.43
C GLY A 149 -11.02 15.98 19.12
N LEU A 150 -10.03 16.10 18.23
CA LEU A 150 -9.49 17.39 17.79
C LEU A 150 -10.58 18.31 17.24
N ASP A 151 -10.48 19.59 17.57
CA ASP A 151 -11.38 20.61 17.02
C ASP A 151 -10.96 21.00 15.60
N VAL A 152 -11.41 20.21 14.64
CA VAL A 152 -11.20 20.41 13.20
C VAL A 152 -12.54 20.66 12.49
N ASP A 153 -12.46 21.11 11.25
CA ASP A 153 -13.63 21.29 10.39
C ASP A 153 -14.44 20.00 10.23
N LEU A 154 -15.75 20.16 9.98
CA LEU A 154 -16.70 19.05 9.95
C LEU A 154 -16.31 17.97 8.94
N ARG A 155 -15.69 18.34 7.81
CA ARG A 155 -15.22 17.41 6.78
C ARG A 155 -14.16 16.48 7.34
N GLU A 156 -13.15 17.00 8.01
CA GLU A 156 -12.01 16.28 8.58
C GLU A 156 -12.47 15.39 9.72
N ARG A 157 -13.33 15.93 10.60
CA ARG A 157 -13.96 15.18 11.68
C ARG A 157 -14.75 13.98 11.15
N THR A 158 -15.55 14.19 10.11
CA THR A 158 -16.35 13.12 9.47
C THR A 158 -15.47 12.10 8.78
N LEU A 159 -14.43 12.53 8.05
CA LEU A 159 -13.50 11.65 7.36
C LEU A 159 -12.79 10.73 8.35
N ARG A 160 -12.19 11.29 9.40
CA ARG A 160 -11.45 10.53 10.42
C ARG A 160 -12.36 9.52 11.12
N GLN A 161 -13.56 9.96 11.51
CA GLN A 161 -14.53 9.09 12.17
C GLN A 161 -14.97 7.94 11.26
N LEU A 162 -15.30 8.23 10.00
CA LEU A 162 -15.71 7.22 9.03
C LEU A 162 -14.58 6.21 8.73
N LEU A 163 -13.33 6.69 8.60
CA LEU A 163 -12.16 5.83 8.38
C LEU A 163 -11.94 4.85 9.54
N TYR A 164 -12.03 5.36 10.77
CA TYR A 164 -11.87 4.53 11.95
C TYR A 164 -13.05 3.56 12.12
N ASP A 165 -14.29 4.03 11.99
CA ASP A 165 -15.49 3.21 12.14
C ASP A 165 -15.57 2.06 11.13
N THR A 166 -15.21 2.32 9.88
CA THR A 166 -15.32 1.34 8.80
C THR A 166 -14.12 0.42 8.71
N ALA A 167 -13.00 0.81 9.32
CA ALA A 167 -11.68 0.24 9.08
C ALA A 167 -11.33 0.13 7.58
N ALA A 168 -11.93 0.94 6.70
CA ALA A 168 -11.73 0.89 5.25
C ALA A 168 -10.40 1.51 4.83
N ARG A 169 -9.95 1.24 3.60
CA ARG A 169 -8.77 1.94 3.05
C ARG A 169 -9.16 3.39 2.78
N ALA A 170 -8.27 4.33 3.09
CA ALA A 170 -8.59 5.74 2.93
C ALA A 170 -8.96 6.13 1.49
N SER A 171 -8.33 5.53 0.49
CA SER A 171 -8.68 5.71 -0.91
C SER A 171 -10.11 5.29 -1.25
N GLU A 172 -10.62 4.23 -0.62
CA GLU A 172 -12.00 3.76 -0.84
C GLU A 172 -13.00 4.78 -0.28
N ILE A 173 -12.76 5.29 0.93
CA ILE A 173 -13.62 6.29 1.57
C ILE A 173 -13.59 7.63 0.85
N LEU A 174 -12.41 8.08 0.39
CA LEU A 174 -12.29 9.33 -0.35
C LEU A 174 -12.93 9.27 -1.74
N ASN A 175 -13.04 8.07 -2.31
CA ASN A 175 -13.69 7.83 -3.59
C ASN A 175 -15.22 7.67 -3.50
N LEU A 176 -15.80 7.64 -2.30
CA LEU A 176 -17.26 7.61 -2.14
C LEU A 176 -17.91 8.86 -2.72
N ASN A 177 -19.02 8.65 -3.40
CA ASN A 177 -20.01 9.65 -3.70
C ASN A 177 -21.21 9.54 -2.75
N ILE A 178 -22.08 10.55 -2.77
CA ILE A 178 -23.30 10.56 -1.96
C ILE A 178 -24.22 9.40 -2.36
N GLU A 179 -24.30 9.08 -3.66
CA GLU A 179 -25.09 7.98 -4.20
C GLU A 179 -24.63 6.57 -3.73
N ASP A 180 -23.40 6.44 -3.24
CA ASP A 180 -22.88 5.18 -2.71
C ASP A 180 -23.35 4.89 -1.28
N LEU A 181 -23.98 5.88 -0.62
CA LEU A 181 -24.36 5.82 0.78
C LEU A 181 -25.78 5.30 0.98
N ASP A 182 -25.91 4.28 1.81
CA ASP A 182 -27.16 3.82 2.40
C ASP A 182 -27.19 4.25 3.87
N LEU A 183 -27.62 5.51 4.09
CA LEU A 183 -27.62 6.14 5.41
C LEU A 183 -28.56 5.42 6.40
N ALA A 184 -29.66 4.85 5.91
CA ALA A 184 -30.63 4.12 6.73
C ALA A 184 -30.01 2.85 7.32
N ASN A 185 -29.25 2.12 6.51
CA ASN A 185 -28.58 0.88 6.92
C ASN A 185 -27.13 1.08 7.42
N LYS A 186 -26.69 2.35 7.57
CA LYS A 186 -25.34 2.72 8.03
C LYS A 186 -24.21 2.03 7.26
N ARG A 187 -24.34 2.00 5.92
CA ARG A 187 -23.37 1.34 5.04
C ARG A 187 -23.14 2.08 3.73
N ALA A 188 -21.99 1.85 3.09
CA ALA A 188 -21.71 2.35 1.76
C ALA A 188 -21.05 1.30 0.88
N LYS A 189 -21.26 1.42 -0.43
CA LYS A 189 -20.57 0.61 -1.43
C LYS A 189 -19.18 1.18 -1.67
N VAL A 190 -18.17 0.33 -1.62
CA VAL A 190 -16.80 0.67 -1.98
C VAL A 190 -16.29 -0.32 -3.02
N VAL A 191 -15.41 0.15 -3.90
CA VAL A 191 -14.76 -0.70 -4.89
C VAL A 191 -13.43 -1.20 -4.31
N GLY A 192 -13.36 -2.50 -4.08
CA GLY A 192 -12.20 -3.20 -3.54
C GLY A 192 -11.06 -3.35 -4.55
N LYS A 193 -9.97 -3.98 -4.08
CA LYS A 193 -8.82 -4.29 -4.94
C LYS A 193 -9.22 -5.42 -5.90
N GLY A 194 -9.44 -5.08 -7.17
CA GLY A 194 -9.88 -6.03 -8.20
C GLY A 194 -11.11 -5.54 -8.96
N GLY A 195 -11.77 -4.49 -8.49
CA GLY A 195 -12.99 -3.95 -9.10
C GLY A 195 -14.28 -4.46 -8.44
N ASP A 196 -14.18 -5.38 -7.49
CA ASP A 196 -15.35 -5.94 -6.79
C ASP A 196 -16.02 -4.89 -5.89
N GLU A 197 -17.35 -4.82 -5.96
CA GLU A 197 -18.15 -4.00 -5.04
C GLU A 197 -18.29 -4.71 -3.69
N GLU A 198 -17.96 -4.00 -2.62
CA GLU A 198 -18.06 -4.49 -1.25
C GLU A 198 -18.75 -3.45 -0.36
N TRP A 199 -19.37 -3.90 0.74
CA TRP A 199 -20.02 -3.00 1.69
C TRP A 199 -19.12 -2.68 2.89
N VAL A 200 -19.03 -1.41 3.24
CA VAL A 200 -18.47 -0.95 4.53
C VAL A 200 -19.59 -0.46 5.43
N HIS A 201 -19.43 -0.63 6.75
CA HIS A 201 -20.44 -0.30 7.75
C HIS A 201 -19.85 0.65 8.79
N TRP A 202 -20.67 1.56 9.33
CA TRP A 202 -20.22 2.53 10.33
C TRP A 202 -21.11 2.59 11.57
N SER A 203 -20.59 3.24 12.62
CA SER A 203 -21.30 3.38 13.89
C SER A 203 -22.29 4.54 13.88
N THR A 204 -23.12 4.64 14.92
CA THR A 204 -24.03 5.77 15.12
C THR A 204 -23.31 7.13 15.14
N ARG A 205 -22.05 7.19 15.57
CA ARG A 205 -21.29 8.45 15.60
C ARG A 205 -21.09 9.01 14.19
N THR A 206 -20.66 8.17 13.24
CA THR A 206 -20.57 8.54 11.82
C THR A 206 -21.95 8.89 11.24
N ALA A 207 -22.99 8.13 11.61
CA ALA A 207 -24.35 8.38 11.13
C ALA A 207 -24.88 9.78 11.51
N HIS A 208 -24.40 10.37 12.61
CA HIS A 208 -24.77 11.75 12.99
C HIS A 208 -23.98 12.83 12.23
N LEU A 209 -22.77 12.51 11.77
CA LEU A 209 -21.89 13.44 11.06
C LEU A 209 -22.21 13.53 9.57
N LEU A 210 -22.50 12.40 8.92
CA LEU A 210 -22.72 12.32 7.48
C LEU A 210 -23.84 13.26 6.98
N PRO A 211 -25.04 13.32 7.57
CA PRO A 211 -26.09 14.23 7.11
C PRO A 211 -25.67 15.71 7.19
N ARG A 212 -24.88 16.08 8.20
CA ARG A 212 -24.37 17.45 8.36
C ARG A 212 -23.33 17.78 7.30
N LEU A 213 -22.46 16.83 6.94
CA LEU A 213 -21.46 16.99 5.88
C LEU A 213 -22.09 17.04 4.48
N ILE A 214 -23.12 16.23 4.25
CA ILE A 214 -23.86 16.18 2.98
C ILE A 214 -24.66 17.47 2.79
N ALA A 215 -25.29 17.95 3.86
CA ALA A 215 -26.16 19.12 3.84
C ALA A 215 -27.27 18.97 2.78
N SER A 216 -27.39 19.90 1.84
CA SER A 216 -28.39 19.87 0.77
C SER A 216 -27.96 19.10 -0.49
N ARG A 217 -26.71 18.61 -0.54
CA ARG A 217 -26.14 17.97 -1.72
C ARG A 217 -26.79 16.63 -2.00
N ARG A 218 -27.10 16.35 -3.27
CA ARG A 218 -27.79 15.09 -3.64
C ARG A 218 -26.91 14.08 -4.37
N ARG A 219 -25.78 14.51 -4.94
CA ARG A 219 -24.91 13.64 -5.76
C ARG A 219 -23.47 14.14 -5.81
N GLY A 220 -22.57 13.25 -6.22
CA GLY A 220 -21.16 13.55 -6.44
C GLY A 220 -20.29 13.30 -5.20
N PRO A 221 -19.02 13.73 -5.21
CA PRO A 221 -18.03 13.32 -4.21
C PRO A 221 -18.45 13.66 -2.78
N LEU A 222 -18.34 12.69 -1.87
CA LEU A 222 -18.71 12.88 -0.47
C LEU A 222 -17.80 13.92 0.20
N PHE A 223 -16.48 13.77 0.01
CA PHE A 223 -15.46 14.67 0.54
C PHE A 223 -14.93 15.59 -0.56
N LEU A 224 -15.07 16.90 -0.35
CA LEU A 224 -14.65 17.93 -1.29
C LEU A 224 -13.38 18.63 -0.83
N ALA A 225 -12.54 19.02 -1.78
CA ALA A 225 -11.42 19.92 -1.54
C ALA A 225 -11.91 21.29 -1.05
N GLY A 226 -11.09 21.98 -0.25
CA GLY A 226 -11.45 23.29 0.31
C GLY A 226 -11.44 24.42 -0.72
N ARG A 227 -10.73 24.23 -1.84
CA ARG A 227 -10.55 25.21 -2.91
C ARG A 227 -11.09 24.68 -4.23
N LEU A 228 -11.44 25.60 -5.13
CA LEU A 228 -11.78 25.24 -6.51
C LEU A 228 -10.54 24.68 -7.23
N PRO A 229 -10.74 23.74 -8.17
CA PRO A 229 -9.63 23.19 -8.94
C PRO A 229 -9.02 24.27 -9.84
N THR A 230 -7.69 24.38 -9.81
CA THR A 230 -6.92 25.29 -10.68
C THR A 230 -6.53 24.65 -12.01
N ARG A 231 -6.76 23.34 -12.15
CA ARG A 231 -6.48 22.54 -13.35
C ARG A 231 -7.71 21.70 -13.68
N ALA A 232 -7.84 21.29 -14.93
CA ALA A 232 -8.89 20.38 -15.35
C ALA A 232 -8.85 19.09 -14.51
N VAL A 233 -10.01 18.68 -14.02
CA VAL A 233 -10.23 17.44 -13.28
C VAL A 233 -11.37 16.66 -13.95
N PRO A 234 -11.40 15.32 -13.84
CA PRO A 234 -12.47 14.51 -14.40
C PRO A 234 -13.84 14.97 -13.88
N THR A 235 -14.86 14.98 -14.75
CA THR A 235 -16.22 15.37 -14.36
C THR A 235 -16.79 14.53 -13.22
N ALA A 236 -16.42 13.24 -13.17
CA ALA A 236 -16.81 12.33 -12.08
C ALA A 236 -16.24 12.73 -10.70
N ASP A 237 -15.16 13.51 -10.68
CA ASP A 237 -14.53 14.01 -9.45
C ASP A 237 -14.96 15.45 -9.11
N LEU A 238 -15.91 16.03 -9.85
CA LEU A 238 -16.46 17.36 -9.58
C LEU A 238 -17.81 17.26 -8.89
N CYS A 239 -17.99 18.07 -7.85
CA CYS A 239 -19.31 18.29 -7.29
C CYS A 239 -20.13 19.18 -8.25
N PRO A 240 -21.28 18.72 -8.75
CA PRO A 240 -22.08 19.46 -9.72
C PRO A 240 -22.71 20.73 -9.14
N GLU A 241 -22.85 20.82 -7.81
CA GLU A 241 -23.49 21.95 -7.14
C GLU A 241 -22.49 23.02 -6.71
N THR A 242 -21.26 22.62 -6.34
CA THR A 242 -20.25 23.55 -5.79
C THR A 242 -19.06 23.81 -6.72
N GLY A 243 -18.90 23.00 -7.77
CA GLY A 243 -17.73 23.04 -8.66
C GLY A 243 -16.41 22.59 -8.00
N ARG A 244 -16.44 22.18 -6.73
CA ARG A 244 -15.25 21.71 -6.01
C ARG A 244 -14.91 20.28 -6.40
N ALA A 245 -13.61 19.99 -6.47
CA ALA A 245 -13.12 18.64 -6.76
C ALA A 245 -13.19 17.73 -5.52
N ARG A 246 -13.16 16.42 -5.76
CA ARG A 246 -12.94 15.38 -4.74
C ARG A 246 -11.67 15.67 -3.94
N LEU A 247 -11.74 15.43 -2.63
CA LEU A 247 -10.58 15.52 -1.76
C LEU A 247 -9.58 14.41 -2.10
N SER A 248 -8.38 14.78 -2.54
CA SER A 248 -7.31 13.82 -2.82
C SER A 248 -6.78 13.15 -1.55
N TYR A 249 -6.34 11.90 -1.65
CA TYR A 249 -5.65 11.19 -0.57
C TYR A 249 -4.50 12.01 0.03
N ARG A 250 -3.61 12.52 -0.83
CA ARG A 250 -2.44 13.29 -0.40
C ARG A 250 -2.84 14.48 0.48
N ARG A 251 -3.82 15.27 0.04
CA ARG A 251 -4.27 16.43 0.81
C ARG A 251 -4.91 16.04 2.15
N ALA A 252 -5.69 14.95 2.17
CA ALA A 252 -6.28 14.44 3.39
C ALA A 252 -5.23 13.92 4.38
N GLU A 253 -4.19 13.25 3.88
CA GLU A 253 -3.04 12.78 4.66
C GLU A 253 -2.24 13.94 5.23
N GLU A 254 -1.85 14.91 4.39
CA GLU A 254 -1.13 16.12 4.81
C GLU A 254 -1.86 16.87 5.94
N GLN A 255 -3.19 17.01 5.82
CA GLN A 255 -4.00 17.67 6.86
C GLN A 255 -4.06 16.84 8.15
N PHE A 256 -4.22 15.53 8.05
CA PHE A 256 -4.27 14.65 9.22
C PHE A 256 -2.93 14.60 9.97
N GLU A 257 -1.82 14.51 9.23
CA GLU A 257 -0.48 14.58 9.81
C GLU A 257 -0.25 15.93 10.49
N ALA A 258 -0.58 17.04 9.82
CA ALA A 258 -0.43 18.37 10.41
C ALA A 258 -1.23 18.52 11.71
N ASP A 259 -2.49 18.08 11.73
CA ASP A 259 -3.39 18.26 12.87
C ASP A 259 -3.03 17.35 14.06
N THR A 260 -2.39 16.22 13.80
CA THR A 260 -2.02 15.24 14.85
C THR A 260 -0.57 15.36 15.28
N ARG A 261 0.22 16.25 14.67
CA ARG A 261 1.66 16.37 14.93
C ARG A 261 2.00 16.59 16.41
N ALA A 262 1.33 17.54 17.06
CA ALA A 262 1.53 17.80 18.48
C ALA A 262 1.07 16.63 19.37
N LEU A 263 0.05 15.87 18.96
CA LEU A 263 -0.39 14.67 19.69
C LEU A 263 0.59 13.50 19.53
N ALA A 264 1.27 13.42 18.39
CA ALA A 264 2.25 12.39 18.10
C ALA A 264 3.55 12.60 18.89
N HIS A 265 3.88 13.85 19.22
CA HIS A 265 5.10 14.26 19.91
C HIS A 265 4.79 15.19 21.08
N PRO A 266 4.20 14.67 22.18
CA PRO A 266 3.73 15.49 23.29
C PRO A 266 4.85 16.23 24.02
N ASP A 267 6.07 15.70 23.98
CA ASP A 267 7.24 16.25 24.68
C ASP A 267 8.11 17.15 23.78
N ALA A 268 7.76 17.31 22.49
CA ALA A 268 8.52 18.13 21.55
C ALA A 268 8.20 19.62 21.71
N SER A 269 9.23 20.45 21.62
CA SER A 269 9.09 21.90 21.59
C SER A 269 8.42 22.38 20.29
N PRO A 270 7.85 23.60 20.25
CA PRO A 270 7.24 24.16 19.03
C PRO A 270 8.20 24.24 17.83
N GLU A 271 9.49 24.44 18.09
CA GLU A 271 10.52 24.50 17.04
C GLU A 271 10.80 23.10 16.45
N GLU A 272 10.89 22.08 17.31
CA GLU A 272 11.09 20.69 16.87
C GLU A 272 9.87 20.15 16.11
N LEU A 273 8.66 20.56 16.51
CA LEU A 273 7.44 20.18 15.81
C LEU A 273 7.41 20.65 14.33
N ALA A 274 8.22 21.60 13.90
CA ALA A 274 8.21 22.00 12.49
C ALA A 274 8.69 20.87 11.55
N ASP A 275 9.61 20.02 12.03
CA ASP A 275 10.31 19.00 11.24
C ASP A 275 9.81 17.57 11.50
N LEU A 276 8.82 17.41 12.36
CA LEU A 276 8.27 16.10 12.74
C LEU A 276 7.00 15.76 11.97
N ASP A 277 6.78 14.48 11.71
CA ASP A 277 5.55 13.98 11.09
C ASP A 277 4.49 13.68 12.15
N GLY A 278 3.21 13.89 11.80
CA GLY A 278 2.10 13.42 12.63
C GLY A 278 1.73 11.97 12.35
N TRP A 279 0.54 11.58 12.78
CA TRP A 279 -0.01 10.27 12.45
C TRP A 279 -0.56 10.25 11.03
N THR A 280 -0.58 9.06 10.43
CA THR A 280 -1.05 8.84 9.05
C THR A 280 -2.46 8.28 9.02
N LEU A 281 -3.21 8.53 7.93
CA LEU A 281 -4.56 7.98 7.74
C LEU A 281 -4.58 6.45 7.80
N HIS A 282 -3.52 5.79 7.34
CA HIS A 282 -3.43 4.33 7.36
C HIS A 282 -3.36 3.77 8.79
N GLN A 283 -2.83 4.53 9.75
CA GLN A 283 -2.80 4.12 11.15
C GLN A 283 -4.20 4.04 11.75
N LEU A 284 -5.17 4.87 11.32
CA LEU A 284 -6.56 4.75 11.79
C LEU A 284 -7.17 3.38 11.45
N ARG A 285 -6.97 2.90 10.22
CA ARG A 285 -7.38 1.54 9.82
C ARG A 285 -6.63 0.50 10.63
N HIS A 286 -5.32 0.69 10.83
CA HIS A 286 -4.52 -0.26 11.59
C HIS A 286 -4.99 -0.37 13.04
N SER A 287 -5.23 0.75 13.71
CA SER A 287 -5.78 0.82 15.06
C SER A 287 -7.16 0.19 15.14
N ALA A 288 -8.08 0.52 14.23
CA ALA A 288 -9.44 -0.03 14.25
C ALA A 288 -9.43 -1.56 14.23
N LEU A 289 -8.65 -2.17 13.34
CA LEU A 289 -8.55 -3.63 13.25
C LEU A 289 -7.80 -4.26 14.42
N THR A 290 -6.76 -3.61 14.95
CA THR A 290 -6.06 -4.07 16.16
C THR A 290 -6.99 -4.04 17.37
N HIS A 291 -7.66 -2.91 17.61
CA HIS A 291 -8.60 -2.76 18.73
C HIS A 291 -9.75 -3.75 18.66
N GLU A 292 -10.29 -3.99 17.46
CA GLU A 292 -11.37 -4.96 17.29
C GLU A 292 -10.90 -6.41 17.53
N ALA A 293 -9.65 -6.73 17.20
CA ALA A 293 -9.05 -8.02 17.54
C ALA A 293 -8.82 -8.17 19.06
N GLU A 294 -8.36 -7.11 19.72
CA GLU A 294 -8.22 -7.05 21.19
C GLU A 294 -9.58 -7.19 21.91
N ASP A 295 -10.65 -6.65 21.32
CA ASP A 295 -12.02 -6.78 21.84
C ASP A 295 -12.55 -8.22 21.73
N GLY A 296 -11.78 -9.12 21.09
CA GLY A 296 -12.06 -10.55 21.01
C GLY A 296 -12.83 -10.96 19.77
N THR A 297 -12.86 -10.12 18.73
CA THR A 297 -13.49 -10.43 17.45
C THR A 297 -12.77 -11.61 16.79
N ASN A 298 -13.55 -12.59 16.34
CA ASN A 298 -12.98 -13.77 15.70
C ASN A 298 -12.34 -13.43 14.33
N THR A 299 -11.37 -14.24 13.92
CA THR A 299 -10.62 -14.03 12.68
C THR A 299 -11.50 -13.98 11.41
N PRO A 300 -12.52 -14.85 11.23
CA PRO A 300 -13.41 -14.74 10.07
C PRO A 300 -14.14 -13.39 9.96
N LEU A 301 -14.66 -12.88 11.08
CA LEU A 301 -15.35 -11.59 11.09
C LEU A 301 -14.38 -10.42 10.86
N LEU A 302 -13.18 -10.47 11.45
CA LEU A 302 -12.11 -9.51 11.16
C LEU A 302 -11.72 -9.55 9.67
N LEU A 303 -11.64 -10.74 9.06
CA LEU A 303 -11.33 -10.90 7.64
C LEU A 303 -12.40 -10.24 6.76
N ALA A 304 -13.68 -10.55 7.04
CA ALA A 304 -14.82 -9.99 6.32
C ALA A 304 -14.88 -8.47 6.45
N ARG A 305 -14.74 -7.94 7.67
CA ARG A 305 -14.81 -6.48 7.92
C ARG A 305 -13.63 -5.73 7.33
N SER A 306 -12.43 -6.29 7.47
CA SER A 306 -11.22 -5.66 6.94
C SER A 306 -11.09 -5.80 5.42
N ARG A 307 -11.81 -6.73 4.79
CA ARG A 307 -11.76 -6.98 3.34
C ARG A 307 -10.34 -7.29 2.87
N HIS A 308 -9.71 -8.18 3.62
CA HIS A 308 -8.41 -8.75 3.29
C HIS A 308 -8.61 -10.02 2.45
N ALA A 309 -7.90 -10.11 1.32
CA ALA A 309 -7.98 -11.26 0.43
C ALA A 309 -7.38 -12.55 1.01
N SER A 310 -6.59 -12.46 2.09
CA SER A 310 -5.99 -13.62 2.74
C SER A 310 -5.78 -13.43 4.24
N MET A 311 -5.88 -14.53 4.98
CA MET A 311 -5.55 -14.55 6.41
C MET A 311 -4.12 -14.07 6.69
N ARG A 312 -3.17 -14.40 5.80
CA ARG A 312 -1.78 -13.94 5.91
C ARG A 312 -1.66 -12.41 6.00
N SER A 313 -2.50 -11.67 5.28
CA SER A 313 -2.51 -10.21 5.35
C SER A 313 -3.19 -9.67 6.63
N LEU A 314 -4.02 -10.49 7.28
CA LEU A 314 -4.70 -10.21 8.54
C LEU A 314 -3.89 -10.60 9.79
N GLU A 315 -2.94 -11.53 9.66
CA GLU A 315 -2.11 -12.08 10.77
C GLU A 315 -1.44 -11.02 11.67
N ARG A 316 -1.22 -9.81 11.14
CA ARG A 316 -0.66 -8.70 11.91
C ARG A 316 -1.63 -8.12 12.95
N TYR A 317 -2.94 -8.32 12.77
CA TYR A 317 -4.00 -7.84 13.64
C TYR A 317 -4.55 -8.94 14.55
N ALA A 318 -4.67 -10.16 14.01
CA ALA A 318 -5.29 -11.30 14.71
C ALA A 318 -4.35 -11.97 15.73
N ARG A 319 -3.85 -11.21 16.71
CA ARG A 319 -2.98 -11.70 17.79
C ARG A 319 -3.44 -11.13 19.13
N PRO A 320 -4.43 -11.74 19.79
CA PRO A 320 -4.90 -11.26 21.09
C PRO A 320 -3.77 -11.35 22.13
N GLY A 321 -3.61 -10.29 22.92
CA GLY A 321 -2.70 -10.29 24.06
C GLY A 321 -3.21 -11.17 25.21
N PRO A 322 -2.38 -11.44 26.24
CA PRO A 322 -2.75 -12.25 27.40
C PRO A 322 -4.05 -11.79 28.08
N ASP A 323 -4.23 -10.47 28.22
CA ASP A 323 -5.43 -9.89 28.85
C ASP A 323 -6.71 -10.14 28.04
N ALA A 324 -6.62 -10.09 26.72
CA ALA A 324 -7.75 -10.38 25.83
C ALA A 324 -8.15 -11.86 25.94
N VAL A 325 -7.17 -12.77 26.08
CA VAL A 325 -7.42 -14.20 26.33
C VAL A 325 -8.05 -14.39 27.71
N ALA A 326 -7.53 -13.73 28.76
CA ALA A 326 -8.09 -13.80 30.10
C ALA A 326 -9.55 -13.31 30.15
N ALA A 327 -9.85 -12.17 29.51
CA ALA A 327 -11.20 -11.64 29.41
C ALA A 327 -12.13 -12.56 28.62
N HIS A 328 -11.63 -13.20 27.56
CA HIS A 328 -12.38 -14.17 26.77
C HIS A 328 -12.75 -15.41 27.59
N VAL A 329 -11.79 -15.95 28.36
CA VAL A 329 -12.02 -17.07 29.28
C VAL A 329 -13.02 -16.68 30.37
N ALA A 330 -12.83 -15.52 31.02
CA ALA A 330 -13.71 -15.03 32.07
C ALA A 330 -15.17 -14.84 31.61
N ARG A 331 -15.40 -14.38 30.37
CA ARG A 331 -16.76 -14.27 29.79
C ARG A 331 -17.44 -15.61 29.56
N ARG A 332 -16.66 -16.69 29.44
CA ARG A 332 -17.13 -18.06 29.17
C ARG A 332 -17.12 -18.95 30.40
N ASP A 333 -16.65 -18.44 31.53
CA ASP A 333 -16.69 -19.12 32.81
C ASP A 333 -18.16 -19.28 33.26
N PRO A 334 -18.69 -20.52 33.29
CA PRO A 334 -20.08 -20.76 33.69
C PRO A 334 -20.32 -20.42 35.16
N ASP A 335 -19.26 -20.41 35.98
CA ASP A 335 -19.31 -20.20 37.42
C ASP A 335 -19.04 -18.73 37.81
N ALA A 336 -18.78 -17.85 36.83
CA ALA A 336 -18.58 -16.43 37.06
C ALA A 336 -19.85 -15.81 37.68
N ARG A 337 -19.71 -15.32 38.92
CA ARG A 337 -20.76 -14.58 39.64
C ARG A 337 -21.18 -13.36 38.82
N ARG A 338 -22.30 -13.46 38.09
CA ARG A 338 -22.90 -12.31 37.39
C ARG A 338 -23.19 -11.22 38.42
N LYS A 339 -22.48 -10.08 38.32
CA LYS A 339 -22.86 -8.88 39.06
C LYS A 339 -24.28 -8.51 38.62
N ARG A 340 -25.25 -8.64 39.53
CA ARG A 340 -26.62 -8.15 39.32
C ARG A 340 -26.55 -6.64 39.03
N PRO A 341 -27.33 -6.14 38.05
CA PRO A 341 -27.36 -4.73 37.68
C PRO A 341 -27.84 -3.84 38.81
#